data_AF-A0A2V8NL96-F1
#
_entry.id   AF-A0A2V8NL96-F1
#
_cell.length_a   1.000
_cell.length_b   1.000
_cell.length_c   1.000
_cell.angle_alpha   90.00
_cell.angle_beta   90.00
_cell.angle_gamma   90.00
#
_symmetry.space_group_name_H-M   'P 1'
#
loop_
_entity.id
_entity.type
_entity.pdbx_description
1 polymer ?
#
loop_
_entity_poly.entity_id
_entity_poly.type
_entity_poly.pdbx_seq_one_letter_code
_entity_poly.pdbx_strand_id
1 'polypeptide(L)'
;MKAANAATSTILFLIDSPKGVSEISSKDSFDKAATFYHNFLPAPIIFLHSIIVTRYYSLFRSGTFEYNAAYHGSGPARLKTSGDLEMRLNSISADARPQVRTLLIAAAITIALWYIPFLSVLSYPFTIFVTFIHEGGHALAALLTGNRVASLSVALDTSGETYTTQGSIFAQMFISSAGYLGAMAYGALLLFLIRRAVAARYVLIGSGAFILALTILYGLGSPFTIIMGIGIAAGLIAVATYASPRVATFFVSFLAVQAVLNALFDLKTLFVYSFWPGARTDAANMANATGIPAIFWTLIWIALAVLILSWAMRCYSASRARKAQQDLPFEESMGV
;
A
#
# COMPACT_ATOMS: atom_id res chain seq x y z
N MET A 1 -14.63 -1.78 25.99
CA MET A 1 -13.57 -1.16 26.83
C MET A 1 -12.49 -2.15 27.28
N LYS A 2 -12.82 -3.28 27.94
CA LYS A 2 -11.83 -4.28 28.39
C LYS A 2 -11.02 -4.95 27.26
N ALA A 3 -11.64 -5.25 26.12
CA ALA A 3 -10.96 -5.90 24.97
C ALA A 3 -10.00 -4.95 24.20
N ALA A 4 -10.35 -3.67 24.07
CA ALA A 4 -9.51 -2.66 23.43
C ALA A 4 -8.26 -2.35 24.29
N ASN A 5 -8.42 -2.33 25.63
CA ASN A 5 -7.29 -2.21 26.55
C ASN A 5 -6.38 -3.43 26.49
N ALA A 6 -6.92 -4.65 26.39
CA ALA A 6 -6.13 -5.88 26.26
C ALA A 6 -5.32 -5.93 24.95
N ALA A 7 -5.90 -5.52 23.83
CA ALA A 7 -5.20 -5.45 22.54
C ALA A 7 -4.08 -4.40 22.56
N THR A 8 -4.34 -3.23 23.16
CA THR A 8 -3.36 -2.15 23.28
C THR A 8 -2.22 -2.53 24.24
N SER A 9 -2.53 -3.18 25.36
CA SER A 9 -1.53 -3.69 26.31
C SER A 9 -0.68 -4.83 25.74
N THR A 10 -1.25 -5.71 24.92
CA THR A 10 -0.50 -6.80 24.27
C THR A 10 0.44 -6.26 23.18
N ILE A 11 0.00 -5.27 22.41
CA ILE A 11 0.81 -4.59 21.40
C ILE A 11 1.94 -3.79 22.07
N LEU A 12 1.66 -3.09 23.19
CA LEU A 12 2.68 -2.39 23.98
C LEU A 12 3.68 -3.36 24.63
N PHE A 13 3.23 -4.49 25.16
CA PHE A 13 4.09 -5.52 25.76
C PHE A 13 5.04 -6.17 24.74
N LEU A 14 4.58 -6.40 23.50
CA LEU A 14 5.40 -6.93 22.41
C LEU A 14 6.40 -5.90 21.84
N ILE A 15 6.15 -4.61 22.05
CA ILE A 15 7.05 -3.53 21.62
C ILE A 15 8.15 -3.26 22.66
N ASP A 16 7.90 -3.53 23.95
CA ASP A 16 8.73 -2.99 25.05
C ASP A 16 9.57 -4.01 25.83
N SER A 17 9.49 -5.32 25.55
CA SER A 17 10.26 -6.32 26.32
C SER A 17 11.13 -7.24 25.45
N PRO A 18 12.47 -7.00 25.40
CA PRO A 18 13.42 -7.94 24.81
C PRO A 18 13.54 -9.27 25.57
N LYS A 19 12.88 -9.41 26.74
CA LYS A 19 13.02 -10.56 27.65
C LYS A 19 11.76 -11.45 27.76
N GLY A 20 10.62 -11.03 27.19
CA GLY A 20 9.35 -11.77 27.30
C GLY A 20 9.18 -12.97 26.36
N VAL A 21 10.12 -13.21 25.44
CA VAL A 21 10.00 -14.28 24.43
C VAL A 21 10.29 -15.68 25.00
N SER A 22 10.84 -15.76 26.22
CA SER A 22 11.25 -17.04 26.82
C SER A 22 10.16 -17.79 27.59
N GLU A 23 8.98 -17.21 27.82
CA GLU A 23 7.98 -17.78 28.75
C GLU A 23 6.66 -18.27 28.11
N ILE A 24 6.54 -18.29 26.79
CA ILE A 24 5.34 -18.81 26.12
C ILE A 24 5.65 -20.18 25.49
N SER A 25 5.87 -21.17 26.36
CA SER A 25 6.13 -22.57 26.00
C SER A 25 5.01 -23.49 26.49
N SER A 26 3.76 -23.19 26.13
CA SER A 26 2.72 -24.22 26.24
C SER A 26 1.74 -24.12 25.06
N LYS A 27 1.51 -25.27 24.44
CA LYS A 27 0.62 -25.49 23.29
C LYS A 27 -0.79 -24.90 23.54
N ASP A 28 -1.20 -24.88 24.80
CA ASP A 28 -2.49 -24.37 25.29
C ASP A 28 -2.64 -22.83 25.14
N SER A 29 -1.53 -22.08 25.25
CA SER A 29 -1.50 -20.63 25.00
C SER A 29 -1.62 -20.30 23.52
N PHE A 30 -1.06 -21.16 22.65
CA PHE A 30 -1.14 -21.04 21.20
C PHE A 30 -2.57 -21.32 20.70
N ASP A 31 -3.22 -22.35 21.23
CA ASP A 31 -4.57 -22.74 20.83
C ASP A 31 -5.63 -21.73 21.31
N LYS A 32 -5.45 -21.16 22.51
CA LYS A 32 -6.32 -20.07 23.02
C LYS A 32 -6.13 -18.78 22.23
N ALA A 33 -4.90 -18.45 21.85
CA ALA A 33 -4.63 -17.31 20.98
C ALA A 33 -5.22 -17.54 19.58
N ALA A 34 -5.02 -18.72 18.98
CA ALA A 34 -5.57 -19.09 17.67
C ALA A 34 -7.11 -19.03 17.64
N THR A 35 -7.77 -19.43 18.72
CA THR A 35 -9.24 -19.36 18.86
C THR A 35 -9.74 -17.92 19.03
N PHE A 36 -8.95 -17.02 19.64
CA PHE A 36 -9.23 -15.59 19.68
C PHE A 36 -8.97 -14.91 18.33
N TYR A 37 -7.89 -15.30 17.62
CA TYR A 37 -7.53 -14.80 16.29
C TYR A 37 -8.57 -15.15 15.22
N HIS A 38 -9.16 -16.36 15.26
CA HIS A 38 -10.14 -16.81 14.28
C HIS A 38 -11.53 -16.16 14.44
N ASN A 39 -11.90 -15.74 15.66
CA ASN A 39 -13.26 -15.29 15.96
C ASN A 39 -13.44 -13.76 16.03
N PHE A 40 -12.35 -12.98 16.16
CA PHE A 40 -12.47 -11.53 16.43
C PHE A 40 -11.66 -10.62 15.48
N LEU A 41 -10.81 -11.16 14.60
CA LEU A 41 -10.07 -10.36 13.64
C LEU A 41 -10.49 -10.74 12.21
N PRO A 42 -10.91 -9.78 11.37
CA PRO A 42 -11.26 -10.09 9.99
C PRO A 42 -10.04 -10.63 9.24
N ALA A 43 -10.29 -11.54 8.29
CA ALA A 43 -9.30 -12.25 7.47
C ALA A 43 -8.11 -11.41 6.94
N PRO A 44 -8.23 -10.10 6.61
CA PRO A 44 -7.10 -9.28 6.20
C PRO A 44 -6.05 -9.08 7.30
N ILE A 45 -6.43 -9.04 8.58
CA ILE A 45 -5.48 -8.93 9.69
C ILE A 45 -4.76 -10.26 9.89
N ILE A 46 -5.47 -11.38 9.71
CA ILE A 46 -4.85 -12.72 9.69
C ILE A 46 -3.89 -12.84 8.51
N PHE A 47 -4.23 -12.29 7.34
CA PHE A 47 -3.38 -12.26 6.14
C PHE A 47 -2.16 -11.35 6.27
N LEU A 48 -2.32 -10.14 6.81
CA LEU A 48 -1.22 -9.22 7.07
C LEU A 48 -0.29 -9.78 8.16
N HIS A 49 -0.87 -10.33 9.23
CA HIS A 49 -0.14 -11.01 10.30
C HIS A 49 0.60 -12.25 9.76
N SER A 50 -0.02 -13.08 8.93
CA SER A 50 0.65 -14.26 8.35
C SER A 50 1.72 -13.88 7.33
N ILE A 51 1.56 -12.80 6.55
CA ILE A 51 2.64 -12.27 5.69
C ILE A 51 3.80 -11.74 6.55
N ILE A 52 3.51 -10.95 7.58
CA ILE A 52 4.52 -10.34 8.45
C ILE A 52 5.26 -11.45 9.23
N VAL A 53 4.53 -12.38 9.86
CA VAL A 53 5.07 -13.49 10.64
C VAL A 53 5.83 -14.47 9.74
N THR A 54 5.29 -14.88 8.58
CA THR A 54 5.99 -15.79 7.66
C THR A 54 7.29 -15.18 7.14
N ARG A 55 7.28 -13.87 6.84
CA ARG A 55 8.48 -13.19 6.35
C ARG A 55 9.50 -12.94 7.46
N TYR A 56 9.06 -12.60 8.67
CA TYR A 56 9.92 -12.46 9.86
C TYR A 56 10.52 -13.82 10.28
N TYR A 57 9.74 -14.90 10.29
CA TYR A 57 10.21 -16.26 10.56
C TYR A 57 11.16 -16.78 9.47
N SER A 58 10.90 -16.49 8.19
CA SER A 58 11.79 -16.90 7.10
C SER A 58 13.15 -16.20 7.16
N LEU A 59 13.18 -14.93 7.59
CA LEU A 59 14.40 -14.15 7.77
C LEU A 59 15.17 -14.56 9.04
N PHE A 60 14.47 -15.06 10.07
CA PHE A 60 15.07 -15.56 11.30
C PHE A 60 15.60 -17.00 11.18
N ARG A 61 14.96 -17.84 10.35
CA ARG A 61 15.33 -19.26 10.15
C ARG A 61 16.42 -19.48 9.10
N SER A 62 16.67 -18.54 8.20
CA SER A 62 17.70 -18.66 7.16
C SER A 62 19.16 -18.48 7.65
N GLY A 63 19.41 -18.57 8.96
CA GLY A 63 20.75 -18.56 9.57
C GLY A 63 21.56 -19.85 9.36
N THR A 64 21.38 -20.56 8.26
CA THR A 64 22.21 -21.72 7.88
C THR A 64 22.64 -21.56 6.43
N PHE A 65 23.78 -20.91 6.23
CA PHE A 65 24.52 -21.00 4.97
C PHE A 65 25.43 -22.24 5.06
N GLU A 66 24.97 -23.36 4.48
CA GLU A 66 25.86 -24.46 4.11
C GLU A 66 26.79 -23.96 3.00
N TYR A 67 28.08 -23.83 3.33
CA TYR A 67 29.11 -23.41 2.40
C TYR A 67 29.58 -24.62 1.60
N ASN A 68 28.98 -24.83 0.42
CA ASN A 68 29.42 -25.88 -0.50
C ASN A 68 30.67 -25.38 -1.25
N ALA A 69 31.84 -25.79 -0.76
CA ALA A 69 33.14 -25.46 -1.34
C ALA A 69 33.47 -26.43 -2.50
N ALA A 70 33.14 -26.02 -3.73
CA ALA A 70 33.80 -26.54 -4.93
C ALA A 70 33.45 -25.64 -6.12
N TYR A 71 34.35 -24.76 -6.54
CA TYR A 71 34.56 -24.42 -7.97
C TYR A 71 35.83 -23.58 -8.11
N HIS A 72 36.74 -24.08 -8.95
CA HIS A 72 38.01 -23.49 -9.35
C HIS A 72 37.81 -22.22 -10.20
N GLY A 73 38.68 -21.22 -10.01
CA GLY A 73 39.20 -20.36 -11.08
C GLY A 73 38.54 -18.99 -11.31
N SER A 74 39.36 -17.94 -11.13
CA SER A 74 39.21 -16.53 -11.60
C SER A 74 38.03 -15.70 -11.07
N GLY A 75 38.31 -14.81 -10.11
CA GLY A 75 37.31 -14.06 -9.34
C GLY A 75 37.00 -12.63 -9.83
N PRO A 76 35.99 -12.01 -9.19
CA PRO A 76 36.03 -10.60 -8.79
C PRO A 76 35.83 -10.45 -7.27
N ALA A 77 36.55 -9.49 -6.67
CA ALA A 77 36.40 -8.90 -5.33
C ALA A 77 35.91 -9.82 -4.20
N ARG A 78 36.87 -10.41 -3.48
CA ARG A 78 36.71 -11.17 -2.23
C ARG A 78 35.99 -10.32 -1.15
N LEU A 79 34.76 -10.67 -0.80
CA LEU A 79 34.13 -10.28 0.47
C LEU A 79 35.02 -10.78 1.61
N LYS A 80 35.66 -9.86 2.34
CA LYS A 80 36.54 -10.19 3.46
C LYS A 80 35.71 -10.20 4.74
N THR A 81 35.62 -11.37 5.38
CA THR A 81 35.15 -11.61 6.76
C THR A 81 33.64 -11.54 7.05
N SER A 82 33.20 -12.41 7.97
CA SER A 82 31.84 -12.48 8.53
C SER A 82 31.41 -11.17 9.20
N GLY A 83 32.36 -10.40 9.74
CA GLY A 83 32.11 -9.09 10.35
C GLY A 83 31.56 -8.05 9.38
N ASP A 84 32.04 -8.02 8.13
CA ASP A 84 31.55 -7.09 7.10
C ASP A 84 30.12 -7.44 6.66
N LEU A 85 29.80 -8.74 6.63
CA LEU A 85 28.46 -9.23 6.33
C LEU A 85 27.50 -8.88 7.48
N GLU A 86 27.89 -9.14 8.74
CA GLU A 86 27.10 -8.78 9.92
C GLU A 86 26.89 -7.27 10.04
N MET A 87 27.92 -6.47 9.78
CA MET A 87 27.84 -5.01 9.80
C MET A 87 26.89 -4.47 8.70
N ARG A 88 26.95 -5.04 7.49
CA ARG A 88 26.02 -4.71 6.39
C ARG A 88 24.59 -5.16 6.68
N LEU A 89 24.40 -6.34 7.26
CA LEU A 89 23.07 -6.80 7.67
C LEU A 89 22.49 -5.91 8.78
N ASN A 90 23.31 -5.53 9.75
CA ASN A 90 22.93 -4.64 10.84
C ASN A 90 22.58 -3.24 10.35
N SER A 91 23.35 -2.66 9.42
CA SER A 91 23.06 -1.33 8.86
C SER A 91 21.79 -1.31 8.00
N ILE A 92 21.56 -2.32 7.15
CA ILE A 92 20.31 -2.48 6.40
C ILE A 92 19.11 -2.60 7.36
N SER A 93 19.28 -3.36 8.45
CA SER A 93 18.24 -3.52 9.46
C SER A 93 17.97 -2.23 10.23
N ALA A 94 18.99 -1.42 10.54
CA ALA A 94 18.86 -0.18 11.30
C ALA A 94 18.14 0.92 10.50
N ASP A 95 18.41 0.99 9.20
CA ASP A 95 17.89 2.00 8.30
C ASP A 95 16.46 1.73 7.79
N ALA A 96 16.02 0.47 7.79
CA ALA A 96 14.64 0.09 7.46
C ALA A 96 13.66 0.36 8.62
N ARG A 97 14.15 0.36 9.87
CA ARG A 97 13.34 0.52 11.09
C ARG A 97 12.46 1.78 11.11
N PRO A 98 12.96 3.00 10.82
CA PRO A 98 12.12 4.20 10.95
C PRO A 98 11.01 4.27 9.90
N GLN A 99 11.26 3.83 8.67
CA GLN A 99 10.28 3.93 7.58
C GLN A 99 9.24 2.79 7.64
N VAL A 100 9.68 1.57 7.98
CA VAL A 100 8.75 0.46 8.29
C VAL A 100 7.91 0.83 9.51
N ARG A 101 8.50 1.43 10.55
CA ARG A 101 7.75 1.94 11.71
C ARG A 101 6.71 2.99 11.29
N THR A 102 7.04 3.91 10.38
CA THR A 102 6.06 4.88 9.84
C THR A 102 4.91 4.18 9.14
N LEU A 103 5.18 3.17 8.31
CA LEU A 103 4.11 2.40 7.63
C LEU A 103 3.28 1.58 8.62
N LEU A 104 3.90 0.97 9.63
CA LEU A 104 3.18 0.24 10.68
C LEU A 104 2.30 1.17 11.51
N ILE A 105 2.80 2.36 11.86
CA ILE A 105 2.01 3.37 12.56
C ILE A 105 0.84 3.84 11.67
N ALA A 106 1.10 4.11 10.39
CA ALA A 106 0.05 4.51 9.45
C ALA A 106 -1.03 3.42 9.33
N ALA A 107 -0.64 2.15 9.18
CA ALA A 107 -1.57 1.03 9.13
C ALA A 107 -2.34 0.84 10.45
N ALA A 108 -1.67 0.98 11.59
CA ALA A 108 -2.31 0.92 12.90
C ALA A 108 -3.34 2.05 13.08
N ILE A 109 -3.01 3.28 12.65
CA ILE A 109 -3.94 4.42 12.65
C ILE A 109 -5.12 4.12 11.73
N THR A 110 -4.90 3.65 10.50
CA THR A 110 -5.99 3.28 9.58
C THR A 110 -6.95 2.27 10.21
N ILE A 111 -6.41 1.20 10.81
CA ILE A 111 -7.22 0.19 11.49
C ILE A 111 -7.98 0.82 12.67
N ALA A 112 -7.32 1.64 13.48
CA ALA A 112 -7.96 2.32 14.61
C ALA A 112 -9.10 3.25 14.15
N LEU A 113 -8.90 4.01 13.08
CA LEU A 113 -9.91 4.90 12.51
C LEU A 113 -11.17 4.14 12.06
N TRP A 114 -11.03 2.90 11.57
CA TRP A 114 -12.17 2.11 11.11
C TRP A 114 -12.97 1.44 12.22
N TYR A 115 -12.30 0.96 13.27
CA TYR A 115 -12.95 0.15 14.31
C TYR A 115 -13.37 0.93 15.55
N ILE A 116 -12.85 2.15 15.74
CA ILE A 116 -13.27 3.01 16.85
C ILE A 116 -14.46 3.87 16.39
N PRO A 117 -15.64 3.74 17.05
CA PRO A 117 -16.80 4.57 16.75
C PRO A 117 -16.45 6.07 16.78
N PHE A 118 -17.07 6.86 15.90
CA PHE A 118 -16.84 8.30 15.72
C PHE A 118 -15.49 8.69 15.07
N LEU A 119 -14.42 7.89 15.21
CA LEU A 119 -13.15 8.15 14.53
C LEU A 119 -13.20 7.83 13.02
N SER A 120 -14.17 7.02 12.58
CA SER A 120 -14.39 6.73 11.16
C SER A 120 -14.67 7.98 10.33
N VAL A 121 -15.27 9.02 10.91
CA VAL A 121 -15.49 10.31 10.25
C VAL A 121 -14.17 10.95 9.82
N LEU A 122 -13.09 10.75 10.58
CA LEU A 122 -11.77 11.30 10.22
C LEU A 122 -11.14 10.56 9.03
N SER A 123 -11.56 9.31 8.76
CA SER A 123 -11.12 8.55 7.58
C SER A 123 -11.85 8.95 6.30
N TYR A 124 -12.99 9.63 6.42
CA TYR A 124 -13.86 10.01 5.30
C TYR A 124 -13.14 10.78 4.17
N PRO A 125 -12.43 11.91 4.42
CA PRO A 125 -11.75 12.64 3.35
C PRO A 125 -10.66 11.80 2.65
N PHE A 126 -10.03 10.88 3.37
CA PHE A 126 -9.03 9.97 2.81
C PHE A 126 -9.67 8.87 1.95
N THR A 127 -10.88 8.44 2.31
CA THR A 127 -11.66 7.48 1.50
C THR A 127 -12.07 8.15 0.20
N ILE A 128 -12.62 9.38 0.27
CA ILE A 128 -12.95 10.19 -0.90
C ILE A 128 -11.72 10.46 -1.77
N PHE A 129 -10.55 10.71 -1.16
CA PHE A 129 -9.29 10.81 -1.90
C PHE A 129 -9.01 9.54 -2.71
N VAL A 130 -9.14 8.35 -2.10
CA VAL A 130 -8.94 7.08 -2.83
C VAL A 130 -10.00 6.89 -3.91
N THR A 131 -11.26 7.28 -3.67
CA THR A 131 -12.31 7.28 -4.71
C THR A 131 -11.90 8.13 -5.90
N PHE A 132 -11.36 9.34 -5.71
CA PHE A 132 -10.83 10.15 -6.81
C PHE A 132 -9.69 9.46 -7.57
N ILE A 133 -8.82 8.72 -6.87
CA ILE A 133 -7.76 7.96 -7.52
C ILE A 133 -8.33 6.78 -8.34
N HIS A 134 -9.34 6.08 -7.80
CA HIS A 134 -10.05 5.01 -8.49
C HIS A 134 -10.71 5.52 -9.78
N GLU A 135 -11.54 6.56 -9.66
CA GLU A 135 -12.20 7.20 -10.80
C GLU A 135 -11.20 7.82 -11.79
N GLY A 136 -10.12 8.40 -11.27
CA GLY A 136 -8.99 8.87 -12.07
C GLY A 136 -8.31 7.77 -12.88
N GLY A 137 -8.27 6.55 -12.35
CA GLY A 137 -7.79 5.36 -13.06
C GLY A 137 -8.64 5.05 -14.30
N HIS A 138 -9.97 5.04 -14.15
CA HIS A 138 -10.90 4.89 -15.29
C HIS A 138 -10.71 6.00 -16.32
N ALA A 139 -10.64 7.26 -15.86
CA ALA A 139 -10.45 8.41 -16.73
C ALA A 139 -9.15 8.32 -17.54
N LEU A 140 -8.03 8.01 -16.89
CA LEU A 140 -6.74 7.84 -17.56
C LEU A 140 -6.76 6.66 -18.54
N ALA A 141 -7.34 5.53 -18.16
CA ALA A 141 -7.46 4.36 -19.04
C ALA A 141 -8.32 4.65 -20.27
N ALA A 142 -9.38 5.44 -20.12
CA ALA A 142 -10.20 5.86 -21.25
C ALA A 142 -9.38 6.72 -22.21
N LEU A 143 -8.68 7.74 -21.72
CA LEU A 143 -7.84 8.60 -22.56
C LEU A 143 -6.73 7.83 -23.26
N LEU A 144 -6.04 6.92 -22.56
CA LEU A 144 -4.96 6.10 -23.13
C LEU A 144 -5.43 5.11 -24.19
N THR A 145 -6.70 4.71 -24.15
CA THR A 145 -7.30 3.82 -25.15
C THR A 145 -7.99 4.57 -26.28
N GLY A 146 -7.84 5.89 -26.35
CA GLY A 146 -8.45 6.75 -27.37
C GLY A 146 -9.93 7.07 -27.14
N ASN A 147 -10.47 6.73 -25.97
CA ASN A 147 -11.83 7.06 -25.55
C ASN A 147 -11.91 8.46 -24.93
N ARG A 148 -13.14 8.91 -24.70
CA ARG A 148 -13.42 10.18 -24.04
C ARG A 148 -14.05 9.95 -22.67
N VAL A 149 -13.72 10.84 -21.74
CA VAL A 149 -14.35 10.93 -20.43
C VAL A 149 -15.43 12.02 -20.53
N ALA A 150 -16.68 11.64 -20.28
CA ALA A 150 -17.82 12.53 -20.32
C ALA A 150 -18.01 13.28 -19.00
N SER A 151 -17.93 12.55 -17.89
CA SER A 151 -18.05 13.13 -16.54
C SER A 151 -17.43 12.19 -15.51
N LEU A 152 -17.10 12.77 -14.36
CA LEU A 152 -16.67 12.08 -13.15
C LEU A 152 -17.49 12.64 -11.99
N SER A 153 -18.05 11.77 -11.16
CA SER A 153 -18.76 12.18 -9.96
C SER A 153 -18.39 11.29 -8.79
N VAL A 154 -18.19 11.90 -7.63
CA VAL A 154 -18.09 11.26 -6.34
C VAL A 154 -19.36 11.60 -5.55
N ALA A 155 -19.85 10.66 -4.75
CA ALA A 155 -21.04 10.80 -3.94
C ALA A 155 -20.73 10.81 -2.43
N LEU A 156 -21.73 11.24 -1.64
CA LEU A 156 -21.62 11.36 -0.19
C LEU A 156 -21.34 10.02 0.51
N ASP A 157 -21.77 8.92 -0.07
CA ASP A 157 -21.54 7.57 0.43
C ASP A 157 -20.17 7.00 0.04
N THR A 158 -19.26 7.85 -0.47
CA THR A 158 -17.91 7.53 -0.95
C THR A 158 -17.84 6.72 -2.25
N SER A 159 -18.99 6.44 -2.88
CA SER A 159 -19.01 5.87 -4.23
C SER A 159 -18.57 6.88 -5.28
N GLY A 160 -18.12 6.37 -6.42
CA GLY A 160 -17.71 7.15 -7.58
C GLY A 160 -18.28 6.57 -8.86
N GLU A 161 -18.45 7.42 -9.86
CA GLU A 161 -18.82 7.03 -11.21
C GLU A 161 -18.05 7.88 -12.23
N THR A 162 -17.37 7.22 -13.16
CA THR A 162 -16.73 7.85 -14.32
C THR A 162 -17.42 7.39 -15.60
N TYR A 163 -18.11 8.32 -16.25
CA TYR A 163 -18.77 8.06 -17.53
C TYR A 163 -17.77 8.22 -18.67
N THR A 164 -17.61 7.18 -19.46
CA THR A 164 -16.69 7.15 -20.61
C THR A 164 -17.42 6.72 -21.86
N THR A 165 -16.90 7.07 -23.03
CA THR A 165 -17.44 6.54 -24.30
C THR A 165 -17.23 5.04 -24.38
N GLN A 166 -18.22 4.32 -24.90
CA GLN A 166 -18.06 2.90 -25.20
C GLN A 166 -17.16 2.73 -26.43
N GLY A 167 -15.92 2.33 -26.18
CA GLY A 167 -14.94 1.99 -27.22
C GLY A 167 -14.96 0.51 -27.58
N SER A 168 -13.84 0.04 -28.12
CA SER A 168 -13.62 -1.39 -28.38
C SER A 168 -13.70 -2.23 -27.10
N ILE A 169 -13.92 -3.53 -27.24
CA ILE A 169 -13.91 -4.48 -26.10
C ILE A 169 -12.59 -4.36 -25.33
N PHE A 170 -11.45 -4.27 -26.03
CA PHE A 170 -10.15 -4.06 -25.39
C PHE A 170 -10.11 -2.80 -24.52
N ALA A 171 -10.64 -1.68 -25.03
CA ALA A 171 -10.70 -0.45 -24.27
C ALA A 171 -11.59 -0.58 -23.03
N GLN A 172 -12.77 -1.20 -23.16
CA GLN A 172 -13.66 -1.44 -22.02
C GLN A 172 -12.98 -2.34 -20.98
N MET A 173 -12.27 -3.38 -21.41
CA MET A 173 -11.51 -4.25 -20.52
C MET A 173 -10.46 -3.49 -19.71
N PHE A 174 -9.74 -2.59 -20.38
CA PHE A 174 -8.71 -1.77 -19.76
C PHE A 174 -9.31 -0.74 -18.80
N ILE A 175 -10.37 -0.05 -19.23
CA ILE A 175 -11.08 0.96 -18.42
C ILE A 175 -11.64 0.32 -17.16
N SER A 176 -12.43 -0.75 -17.25
CA SER A 176 -13.04 -1.37 -16.06
C SER A 176 -12.00 -1.96 -15.11
N SER A 177 -10.84 -2.39 -15.60
CA SER A 177 -9.75 -2.85 -14.73
C SER A 177 -9.01 -1.73 -13.99
N ALA A 178 -9.08 -0.50 -14.51
CA ALA A 178 -8.20 0.59 -14.10
C ALA A 178 -8.56 1.24 -12.76
N GLY A 179 -9.78 1.09 -12.26
CA GLY A 179 -10.19 1.64 -10.97
C GLY A 179 -9.43 0.99 -9.81
N TYR A 180 -9.77 -0.26 -9.50
CA TYR A 180 -9.17 -1.00 -8.39
C TYR A 180 -7.65 -1.19 -8.55
N LEU A 181 -7.19 -1.56 -9.75
CA LEU A 181 -5.77 -1.74 -10.00
C LEU A 181 -5.02 -0.41 -10.02
N GLY A 182 -5.66 0.67 -10.48
CA GLY A 182 -5.10 2.02 -10.45
C GLY A 182 -4.91 2.54 -9.03
N ALA A 183 -5.89 2.37 -8.16
CA ALA A 183 -5.78 2.72 -6.74
C ALA A 183 -4.66 1.94 -6.03
N MET A 184 -4.58 0.62 -6.28
CA MET A 184 -3.50 -0.23 -5.76
C MET A 184 -2.12 0.20 -6.31
N ALA A 185 -2.02 0.43 -7.62
CA ALA A 185 -0.78 0.85 -8.27
C ALA A 185 -0.34 2.24 -7.80
N TYR A 186 -1.28 3.15 -7.57
CA TYR A 186 -1.01 4.48 -7.03
C TYR A 186 -0.47 4.41 -5.59
N GLY A 187 -1.09 3.60 -4.72
CA GLY A 187 -0.56 3.34 -3.38
C GLY A 187 0.87 2.76 -3.42
N ALA A 188 1.11 1.76 -4.28
CA ALA A 188 2.44 1.20 -4.52
C ALA A 188 3.44 2.24 -5.05
N LEU A 189 3.01 3.14 -5.94
CA LEU A 189 3.82 4.23 -6.46
C LEU A 189 4.23 5.20 -5.34
N LEU A 190 3.31 5.59 -4.46
CA LEU A 190 3.64 6.46 -3.33
C LEU A 190 4.69 5.82 -2.40
N LEU A 191 4.55 4.53 -2.09
CA LEU A 191 5.55 3.76 -1.33
C LEU A 191 6.92 3.78 -2.02
N PHE A 192 6.93 3.60 -3.34
CA PHE A 192 8.15 3.63 -4.14
C PHE A 192 8.79 5.03 -4.17
N LEU A 193 8.01 6.10 -4.30
CA LEU A 193 8.50 7.48 -4.32
C LEU A 193 9.11 7.90 -2.97
N ILE A 194 8.45 7.56 -1.86
CA ILE A 194 9.02 7.73 -0.51
C ILE A 194 10.35 7.00 -0.41
N ARG A 195 10.38 5.76 -0.91
CA ARG A 195 11.58 4.93 -0.84
C ARG A 195 12.75 5.46 -1.65
N ARG A 196 12.46 6.13 -2.78
CA ARG A 196 13.42 6.84 -3.63
C ARG A 196 13.83 8.22 -3.07
N ALA A 197 13.35 8.58 -1.87
CA ALA A 197 13.60 9.87 -1.22
C ALA A 197 13.15 11.07 -2.08
N VAL A 198 12.11 10.88 -2.90
CA VAL A 198 11.45 12.00 -3.58
C VAL A 198 10.84 12.90 -2.51
N ALA A 199 11.09 14.20 -2.59
CA ALA A 199 10.60 15.13 -1.58
C ALA A 199 9.06 15.08 -1.52
N ALA A 200 8.52 14.77 -0.33
CA ALA A 200 7.10 14.52 -0.11
C ALA A 200 6.20 15.67 -0.62
N ARG A 201 6.67 16.92 -0.56
CA ARG A 201 5.96 18.08 -1.11
C ARG A 201 5.61 17.95 -2.59
N TYR A 202 6.50 17.41 -3.43
CA TYR A 202 6.23 17.26 -4.86
C TYR A 202 5.22 16.15 -5.11
N VAL A 203 5.26 15.09 -4.30
CA VAL A 203 4.29 14.00 -4.35
C VAL A 203 2.90 14.52 -3.98
N LEU A 204 2.79 15.31 -2.92
CA LEU A 204 1.52 15.91 -2.47
C LEU A 204 0.98 16.92 -3.49
N ILE A 205 1.82 17.81 -4.02
CA ILE A 205 1.43 18.77 -5.06
C ILE A 205 0.96 18.05 -6.32
N GLY A 206 1.70 17.03 -6.78
CA GLY A 206 1.31 16.25 -7.96
C GLY A 206 -0.03 15.53 -7.77
N SER A 207 -0.27 14.99 -6.57
CA SER A 207 -1.52 14.32 -6.22
C SER A 207 -2.69 15.30 -6.13
N GLY A 208 -2.48 16.46 -5.51
CA GLY A 208 -3.47 17.53 -5.45
C GLY A 208 -3.79 18.11 -6.82
N ALA A 209 -2.78 18.33 -7.66
CA ALA A 209 -2.94 18.79 -9.03
C ALA A 209 -3.72 17.78 -9.89
N PHE A 210 -3.45 16.48 -9.72
CA PHE A 210 -4.19 15.42 -10.41
C PHE A 210 -5.67 15.43 -10.03
N ILE A 211 -6.00 15.46 -8.74
CA ILE A 211 -7.39 15.53 -8.27
C ILE A 211 -8.08 16.81 -8.74
N LEU A 212 -7.38 17.94 -8.67
CA LEU A 212 -7.92 19.21 -9.14
C LEU A 212 -8.21 19.18 -10.64
N ALA A 213 -7.31 18.59 -11.44
CA ALA A 213 -7.52 18.42 -12.88
C ALA A 213 -8.74 17.55 -13.18
N LEU A 214 -8.90 16.40 -12.51
CA LEU A 214 -10.11 15.56 -12.64
C LEU A 214 -11.38 16.35 -12.28
N THR A 215 -11.32 17.11 -11.20
CA THR A 215 -12.45 17.91 -10.69
C THR A 215 -12.87 19.00 -11.68
N ILE A 216 -11.91 19.76 -12.22
CA ILE A 216 -12.18 20.87 -13.15
C ILE A 216 -12.61 20.35 -14.51
N LEU A 217 -11.97 19.30 -15.02
CA LEU A 217 -12.23 18.81 -16.38
C LEU A 217 -13.50 17.95 -16.46
N TYR A 218 -13.81 17.17 -15.42
CA TYR A 218 -14.86 16.14 -15.48
C TYR A 218 -15.84 16.19 -14.30
N GLY A 219 -15.51 16.89 -13.21
CA GLY A 219 -16.28 16.92 -11.96
C GLY A 219 -17.41 17.94 -11.87
N LEU A 220 -17.57 18.82 -12.86
CA LEU A 220 -18.45 20.00 -12.75
C LEU A 220 -19.95 19.68 -12.67
N GLY A 221 -20.36 18.44 -12.97
CA GLY A 221 -21.76 18.01 -12.89
C GLY A 221 -22.26 17.69 -11.48
N SER A 222 -21.36 17.64 -10.47
CA SER A 222 -21.72 17.28 -9.09
C SER A 222 -21.14 18.30 -8.10
N PRO A 223 -21.97 19.11 -7.42
CA PRO A 223 -21.50 20.08 -6.42
C PRO A 223 -20.65 19.45 -5.32
N PHE A 224 -21.01 18.24 -4.90
CA PHE A 224 -20.23 17.49 -3.91
C PHE A 224 -18.84 17.12 -4.42
N THR A 225 -18.74 16.66 -5.68
CA THR A 225 -17.46 16.36 -6.33
C THR A 225 -16.57 17.60 -6.40
N ILE A 226 -17.15 18.76 -6.76
CA ILE A 226 -16.42 20.03 -6.81
C ILE A 226 -15.88 20.41 -5.43
N ILE A 227 -16.75 20.44 -4.41
CA ILE A 227 -16.39 20.85 -3.05
C ILE A 227 -15.29 19.94 -2.50
N MET A 228 -15.48 18.62 -2.59
CA MET A 228 -14.52 17.66 -2.06
C MET A 228 -13.23 17.62 -2.88
N GLY A 229 -13.31 17.69 -4.21
CA GLY A 229 -12.14 17.69 -5.08
C GLY A 229 -11.25 18.91 -4.85
N ILE A 230 -11.84 20.11 -4.77
CA ILE A 230 -11.12 21.34 -4.43
C ILE A 230 -10.59 21.27 -3.00
N GLY A 231 -11.41 20.84 -2.03
CA GLY A 231 -11.01 20.76 -0.63
C GLY A 231 -9.83 19.80 -0.39
N ILE A 232 -9.86 18.62 -1.03
CA ILE A 232 -8.77 17.64 -0.95
C ILE A 232 -7.53 18.19 -1.65
N ALA A 233 -7.65 18.71 -2.87
CA ALA A 233 -6.50 19.28 -3.59
C ALA A 233 -5.83 20.42 -2.80
N ALA A 234 -6.63 21.34 -2.26
CA ALA A 234 -6.17 22.42 -1.41
C ALA A 234 -5.53 21.89 -0.12
N GLY A 235 -6.11 20.89 0.53
CA GLY A 235 -5.55 20.23 1.71
C GLY A 235 -4.19 19.60 1.44
N LEU A 236 -4.04 18.89 0.32
CA LEU A 236 -2.76 18.30 -0.08
C LEU A 236 -1.69 19.36 -0.35
N ILE A 237 -2.04 20.44 -1.05
CA ILE A 237 -1.13 21.56 -1.32
C ILE A 237 -0.78 22.30 -0.02
N ALA A 238 -1.73 22.47 0.90
CA ALA A 238 -1.49 23.07 2.21
C ALA A 238 -0.50 22.24 3.04
N VAL A 239 -0.66 20.91 3.10
CA VAL A 239 0.32 20.03 3.76
C VAL A 239 1.68 20.13 3.07
N ALA A 240 1.72 20.16 1.74
CA ALA A 240 2.96 20.29 0.98
C ALA A 240 3.71 21.61 1.26
N THR A 241 2.97 22.68 1.55
CA THR A 241 3.50 24.04 1.70
C THR A 241 3.85 24.38 3.15
N TYR A 242 2.99 24.00 4.09
CA TYR A 242 3.08 24.44 5.48
C TYR A 242 3.59 23.37 6.45
N ALA A 243 3.51 22.08 6.10
CA ALA A 243 3.97 21.03 7.00
C ALA A 243 5.50 20.89 6.96
N SER A 244 6.09 20.49 8.11
CA SER A 244 7.50 20.13 8.13
C SER A 244 7.78 18.92 7.22
N PRO A 245 9.01 18.75 6.69
CA PRO A 245 9.35 17.61 5.82
C PRO A 245 9.04 16.25 6.43
N ARG A 246 9.17 16.12 7.75
CA ARG A 246 8.84 14.90 8.51
C ARG A 246 7.33 14.60 8.46
N VAL A 247 6.50 15.62 8.71
CA VAL A 247 5.03 15.50 8.68
C VAL A 247 4.55 15.22 7.25
N ALA A 248 5.08 15.92 6.25
CA ALA A 248 4.73 15.67 4.85
C ALA A 248 5.09 14.23 4.42
N THR A 249 6.25 13.73 4.83
CA THR A 249 6.67 12.34 4.53
C THR A 249 5.77 11.32 5.22
N PHE A 250 5.42 11.56 6.49
CA PHE A 250 4.42 10.74 7.19
C PHE A 250 3.08 10.75 6.46
N PHE A 251 2.62 11.93 6.03
CA PHE A 251 1.34 12.09 5.36
C PHE A 251 1.28 11.36 4.02
N VAL A 252 2.32 11.44 3.19
CA VAL A 252 2.41 10.62 1.95
C VAL A 252 2.42 9.13 2.28
N SER A 253 3.10 8.72 3.35
CA SER A 253 3.13 7.31 3.78
C SER A 253 1.75 6.85 4.22
N PHE A 254 1.01 7.72 4.91
CA PHE A 254 -0.36 7.48 5.31
C PHE A 254 -1.29 7.36 4.11
N LEU A 255 -1.23 8.28 3.14
CA LEU A 255 -2.00 8.20 1.90
C LEU A 255 -1.71 6.92 1.10
N ALA A 256 -0.44 6.50 1.06
CA ALA A 256 -0.04 5.26 0.42
C ALA A 256 -0.72 4.03 1.06
N VAL A 257 -0.72 3.98 2.40
CA VAL A 257 -1.40 2.93 3.16
C VAL A 257 -2.91 2.99 2.95
N GLN A 258 -3.50 4.18 2.96
CA GLN A 258 -4.93 4.36 2.68
C GLN A 258 -5.30 3.84 1.29
N ALA A 259 -4.53 4.18 0.24
CA ALA A 259 -4.80 3.70 -1.11
C ALA A 259 -4.68 2.17 -1.24
N VAL A 260 -3.63 1.57 -0.68
CA VAL A 260 -3.44 0.11 -0.70
C VAL A 260 -4.55 -0.61 0.06
N LEU A 261 -4.83 -0.17 1.28
CA LEU A 261 -5.80 -0.86 2.12
C LEU A 261 -7.22 -0.69 1.56
N ASN A 262 -7.66 0.53 1.21
CA ASN A 262 -8.98 0.73 0.60
C ASN A 262 -9.14 -0.11 -0.67
N ALA A 263 -8.15 -0.14 -1.58
CA ALA A 263 -8.22 -0.99 -2.76
C ALA A 263 -8.43 -2.49 -2.43
N LEU A 264 -7.83 -3.01 -1.36
CA LEU A 264 -8.07 -4.39 -0.89
C LEU A 264 -9.48 -4.56 -0.30
N PHE A 265 -9.99 -3.59 0.45
CA PHE A 265 -11.36 -3.64 0.97
C PHE A 265 -12.38 -3.54 -0.15
N ASP A 266 -12.16 -2.66 -1.13
CA ASP A 266 -13.10 -2.47 -2.23
C ASP A 266 -13.10 -3.71 -3.14
N LEU A 267 -11.96 -4.35 -3.37
CA LEU A 267 -11.90 -5.65 -4.06
C LEU A 267 -12.60 -6.78 -3.29
N LYS A 268 -12.52 -6.78 -1.95
CA LYS A 268 -13.30 -7.71 -1.12
C LYS A 268 -14.80 -7.42 -1.27
N THR A 269 -15.22 -6.16 -1.20
CA THR A 269 -16.62 -5.76 -1.38
C THR A 269 -17.12 -6.15 -2.77
N LEU A 270 -16.31 -5.90 -3.80
CA LEU A 270 -16.57 -6.29 -5.19
C LEU A 270 -16.72 -7.80 -5.35
N PHE A 271 -15.89 -8.60 -4.67
CA PHE A 271 -16.01 -10.06 -4.69
C PHE A 271 -17.38 -10.49 -4.18
N VAL A 272 -17.85 -9.88 -3.09
CA VAL A 272 -19.17 -10.15 -2.53
C VAL A 272 -20.24 -9.66 -3.52
N TYR A 273 -20.13 -8.46 -4.07
CA TYR A 273 -21.05 -7.89 -5.08
C TYR A 273 -21.11 -8.64 -6.41
N SER A 274 -20.07 -9.39 -6.77
CA SER A 274 -20.04 -10.22 -7.98
C SER A 274 -21.09 -11.33 -7.99
N PHE A 275 -21.68 -11.65 -6.84
CA PHE A 275 -22.76 -12.63 -6.69
C PHE A 275 -24.17 -12.01 -6.75
N TRP A 276 -24.30 -10.68 -6.77
CA TRP A 276 -25.62 -10.03 -6.88
C TRP A 276 -25.95 -9.62 -8.33
N PRO A 277 -27.01 -10.17 -8.91
CA PRO A 277 -27.50 -9.73 -10.21
C PRO A 277 -27.90 -8.25 -10.20
N GLY A 278 -27.51 -7.51 -11.24
CA GLY A 278 -27.86 -6.09 -11.40
C GLY A 278 -26.99 -5.11 -10.61
N ALA A 279 -25.95 -5.58 -9.91
CA ALA A 279 -24.99 -4.71 -9.26
C ALA A 279 -24.25 -3.85 -10.31
N ARG A 280 -24.25 -2.52 -10.14
CA ARG A 280 -23.49 -1.58 -10.96
C ARG A 280 -22.06 -1.54 -10.46
N THR A 281 -21.19 -2.31 -11.08
CA THR A 281 -19.78 -2.45 -10.69
C THR A 281 -18.89 -2.58 -11.91
N ASP A 282 -17.59 -2.34 -11.75
CA ASP A 282 -16.63 -2.55 -12.84
C ASP A 282 -16.59 -4.01 -13.30
N ALA A 283 -16.78 -4.96 -12.39
CA ALA A 283 -16.83 -6.37 -12.73
C ALA A 283 -18.09 -6.71 -13.56
N ALA A 284 -19.22 -6.05 -13.28
CA ALA A 284 -20.40 -6.16 -14.13
C ALA A 284 -20.18 -5.51 -15.51
N ASN A 285 -19.48 -4.37 -15.58
CA ASN A 285 -19.10 -3.76 -16.85
C ASN A 285 -18.20 -4.69 -17.69
N MET A 286 -17.22 -5.34 -17.06
CA MET A 286 -16.39 -6.38 -17.70
C MET A 286 -17.23 -7.55 -18.21
N ALA A 287 -18.18 -8.01 -17.40
CA ALA A 287 -19.02 -9.14 -17.78
C ALA A 287 -19.91 -8.81 -18.97
N ASN A 288 -20.48 -7.59 -19.01
CA ASN A 288 -21.26 -7.11 -20.14
C ASN A 288 -20.41 -6.96 -21.41
N ALA A 289 -19.17 -6.51 -21.28
CA ALA A 289 -18.26 -6.32 -22.42
C ALA A 289 -17.73 -7.65 -23.01
N THR A 290 -17.51 -8.66 -22.16
CA THR A 290 -16.78 -9.89 -22.54
C THR A 290 -17.64 -11.15 -22.57
N GLY A 291 -18.82 -11.13 -21.94
CA GLY A 291 -19.64 -12.31 -21.71
C GLY A 291 -19.11 -13.24 -20.60
N ILE A 292 -17.99 -12.90 -19.96
CA ILE A 292 -17.37 -13.70 -18.89
C ILE A 292 -17.88 -13.21 -17.53
N PRO A 293 -18.30 -14.09 -16.59
CA PRO A 293 -18.89 -13.69 -15.32
C PRO A 293 -18.05 -12.71 -14.50
N ALA A 294 -18.70 -11.75 -13.83
CA ALA A 294 -18.06 -10.70 -13.01
C ALA A 294 -17.03 -11.25 -12.01
N ILE A 295 -17.37 -12.35 -11.34
CA ILE A 295 -16.52 -13.02 -10.34
C ILE A 295 -15.14 -13.42 -10.90
N PHE A 296 -15.07 -13.82 -12.18
CA PHE A 296 -13.81 -14.19 -12.81
C PHE A 296 -12.85 -13.00 -12.88
N TRP A 297 -13.36 -11.83 -13.29
CA TRP A 297 -12.58 -10.60 -13.38
C TRP A 297 -12.16 -10.10 -12.00
N THR A 298 -13.05 -10.16 -11.01
CA THR A 298 -12.71 -9.81 -9.63
C THR A 298 -11.58 -10.67 -9.07
N LEU A 299 -11.58 -11.99 -9.33
CA LEU A 299 -10.50 -12.88 -8.90
C LEU A 299 -9.16 -12.52 -9.55
N ILE A 300 -9.19 -12.19 -10.85
CA ILE A 300 -7.99 -11.71 -11.57
C ILE A 300 -7.48 -10.42 -10.93
N TRP A 301 -8.35 -9.46 -10.65
CA TRP A 301 -7.94 -8.18 -10.06
C TRP A 301 -7.41 -8.33 -8.63
N ILE A 302 -7.99 -9.22 -7.83
CA ILE A 302 -7.44 -9.58 -6.51
C ILE A 302 -6.03 -10.15 -6.65
N ALA A 303 -5.82 -11.09 -7.57
CA ALA A 303 -4.51 -11.69 -7.80
C ALA A 303 -3.47 -10.64 -8.25
N LEU A 304 -3.85 -9.78 -9.21
CA LEU A 304 -2.99 -8.70 -9.69
C LEU A 304 -2.69 -7.67 -8.59
N ALA A 305 -3.68 -7.30 -7.77
CA ALA A 305 -3.48 -6.38 -6.66
C ALA A 305 -2.48 -6.94 -5.63
N VAL A 306 -2.57 -8.24 -5.30
CA VAL A 306 -1.61 -8.93 -4.44
C VAL A 306 -0.22 -8.96 -5.07
N LEU A 307 -0.12 -9.18 -6.38
CA LEU A 307 1.16 -9.15 -7.10
C LEU A 307 1.80 -7.75 -7.08
N ILE A 308 1.03 -6.70 -7.36
CA ILE A 308 1.48 -5.31 -7.30
C ILE A 308 1.98 -4.98 -5.89
N LEU A 309 1.21 -5.32 -4.86
CA LEU A 309 1.60 -5.09 -3.47
C LEU A 309 2.86 -5.89 -3.10
N SER A 310 2.93 -7.16 -3.49
CA SER A 310 4.09 -8.02 -3.24
C SER A 310 5.35 -7.46 -3.90
N TRP A 311 5.23 -6.96 -5.13
CA TRP A 311 6.32 -6.32 -5.84
C TRP A 311 6.75 -5.01 -5.17
N ALA A 312 5.78 -4.15 -4.80
CA ALA A 312 6.05 -2.90 -4.08
C ALA A 312 6.81 -3.16 -2.77
N MET A 313 6.37 -4.15 -1.98
CA MET A 313 7.03 -4.55 -0.74
C MET A 313 8.43 -5.12 -0.96
N ARG A 314 8.65 -5.86 -2.06
CA ARG A 314 9.99 -6.34 -2.44
C ARG A 314 10.90 -5.17 -2.82
N CYS A 315 10.47 -4.28 -3.69
CA CYS A 315 11.22 -3.08 -4.08
C CYS A 315 11.54 -2.18 -2.89
N TYR A 316 10.58 -2.05 -1.97
CA TYR A 316 10.75 -1.32 -0.72
C TYR A 316 11.88 -1.93 0.15
N SER A 317 11.92 -3.26 0.25
CA SER A 317 12.98 -3.98 0.99
C SER A 317 14.35 -4.00 0.29
N ALA A 318 14.42 -4.15 -1.04
CA ALA A 318 15.67 -4.43 -1.75
C ALA A 318 16.52 -3.18 -2.08
N SER A 319 15.91 -2.01 -2.25
CA SER A 319 16.55 -0.88 -2.96
C SER A 319 17.61 -0.08 -2.18
N ARG A 320 17.98 -0.44 -0.93
CA ARG A 320 19.09 0.26 -0.20
C ARG A 320 20.43 -0.44 -0.35
N ALA A 321 20.43 -1.74 -0.65
CA ALA A 321 21.68 -2.50 -0.79
C ALA A 321 22.60 -1.90 -1.88
N ARG A 322 22.01 -1.23 -2.89
CA ARG A 322 22.76 -0.68 -4.02
C ARG A 322 23.38 0.71 -3.78
N LYS A 323 22.90 1.50 -2.81
CA LYS A 323 23.40 2.86 -2.54
C LYS A 323 24.46 2.92 -1.42
N ALA A 324 24.57 1.86 -0.62
CA ALA A 324 25.61 1.72 0.42
C ALA A 324 26.97 1.22 -0.12
N GLN A 325 27.15 1.15 -1.45
CA GLN A 325 28.33 0.56 -2.09
C GLN A 325 29.04 1.53 -3.05
N GLN A 326 28.83 2.85 -2.91
CA GLN A 326 29.33 3.84 -3.87
C GLN A 326 30.30 4.90 -3.35
N ASP A 327 30.96 4.69 -2.19
CA ASP A 327 32.01 5.59 -1.70
C ASP A 327 33.42 4.94 -1.80
N LEU A 328 34.07 5.27 -2.93
CA LEU A 328 35.49 5.54 -3.24
C LEU A 328 36.64 4.55 -2.89
N PRO A 329 37.50 4.22 -3.89
CA PRO A 329 38.82 3.67 -3.62
C PRO A 329 39.97 4.51 -4.19
N PHE A 330 40.06 5.84 -3.98
CA PHE A 330 41.30 6.59 -4.33
C PHE A 330 41.51 7.84 -3.46
N GLU A 331 41.94 7.67 -2.21
CA GLU A 331 42.63 8.75 -1.47
C GLU A 331 43.42 8.12 -0.31
N GLU A 332 44.56 7.49 -0.64
CA GLU A 332 45.73 7.34 0.26
C GLU A 332 46.86 6.64 -0.50
N SER A 333 47.61 7.39 -1.30
CA SER A 333 49.03 7.10 -1.49
C SER A 333 49.78 8.32 -0.96
N MET A 334 50.21 8.16 0.29
CA MET A 334 50.91 9.15 1.10
C MET A 334 52.16 9.66 0.41
N GLY A 335 52.42 10.96 0.57
CA GLY A 335 53.78 11.45 0.57
C GLY A 335 54.52 10.90 1.78
N VAL A 336 55.57 10.11 1.53
CA VAL A 336 56.91 10.23 2.11
C VAL A 336 57.89 9.85 1.01
#